data_AF-A0A918R7Q2-F1
#
_entry.id   AF-A0A918R7Q2-F1
#
_cell.length_a   1.000
_cell.length_b   1.000
_cell.length_c   1.000
_cell.angle_alpha   90.00
_cell.angle_beta   90.00
_cell.angle_gamma   90.00
#
_symmetry.space_group_name_H-M   'P 1'
#
loop_
_entity.id
_entity.type
_entity.pdbx_description
1 polymer ?
#
loop_
_entity_poly.entity_id
_entity_poly.type
_entity_poly.pdbx_seq_one_letter_code
_entity_poly.pdbx_strand_id
1 'polypeptide(L)'
;MKNLLIWTGGLGLLAATAIDTLAVAGRHAGLPVEGAIEMVQVAVLVAGSLALLCATIARSHAQIHFLIDRLRDPYKDWSKRIALLSLALFLAALLAGSVWIALDLWHSHEESELVGVPWRWMRAVANAALLAGVVIALRQALTRKS
;
A
#
# COMPACT_ATOMS: atom_id res chain seq x y z
N MET A 1 16.43 6.73 1.26
CA MET A 1 15.06 6.19 1.45
C MET A 1 13.98 7.26 1.37
N LYS A 2 14.11 8.41 2.04
CA LYS A 2 13.11 9.50 1.98
C LYS A 2 12.80 9.96 0.54
N ASN A 3 13.83 10.16 -0.28
CA ASN A 3 13.66 10.51 -1.70
C ASN A 3 12.98 9.40 -2.49
N LEU A 4 13.31 8.13 -2.23
CA LEU A 4 12.67 7.00 -2.91
C LEU A 4 11.17 6.95 -2.61
N LEU A 5 10.77 7.15 -1.34
CA LEU A 5 9.36 7.21 -0.93
C LEU A 5 8.61 8.37 -1.59
N ILE A 6 9.24 9.55 -1.64
CA ILE A 6 8.67 10.75 -2.28
C ILE A 6 8.51 10.53 -3.78
N TRP A 7 9.52 9.97 -4.44
CA TRP A 7 9.47 9.71 -5.87
C TRP A 7 8.50 8.58 -6.22
N THR A 8 8.51 7.44 -5.53
CA THR A 8 7.62 6.33 -5.89
C THR A 8 6.16 6.59 -5.53
N GLY A 9 5.91 7.18 -4.34
CA GLY A 9 4.56 7.53 -3.92
C GLY A 9 4.02 8.77 -4.64
N GLY A 10 4.82 9.83 -4.72
CA GLY A 10 4.42 11.10 -5.33
C GLY A 10 4.24 11.00 -6.85
N LEU A 11 5.13 10.29 -7.56
CA LEU A 11 5.03 10.15 -9.01
C LEU A 11 3.85 9.24 -9.40
N GLY A 12 3.56 8.22 -8.59
CA GLY A 12 2.37 7.39 -8.76
C GLY A 12 1.06 8.15 -8.52
N LEU A 13 1.00 8.99 -7.49
CA LEU A 13 -0.16 9.85 -7.23
C LEU A 13 -0.34 10.91 -8.32
N LEU A 14 0.75 11.55 -8.77
CA LEU A 14 0.70 12.52 -9.87
C LEU A 14 0.25 11.86 -11.18
N ALA A 15 0.72 10.64 -11.47
CA ALA A 15 0.26 9.88 -12.63
C ALA A 15 -1.23 9.55 -12.53
N ALA A 16 -1.71 9.09 -11.37
CA ALA A 16 -3.14 8.84 -11.14
C ALA A 16 -3.99 10.12 -11.34
N THR A 17 -3.55 11.24 -10.77
CA THR A 17 -4.23 12.55 -10.94
C THR A 17 -4.23 13.01 -12.40
N ALA A 18 -3.11 12.83 -13.13
CA ALA A 18 -3.03 13.17 -14.54
C ALA A 18 -3.98 12.33 -15.40
N ILE A 19 -4.06 11.01 -15.15
CA ILE A 19 -4.97 10.12 -15.88
C ILE A 19 -6.43 10.51 -15.61
N ASP A 20 -6.80 10.77 -14.35
CA ASP A 20 -8.17 11.20 -14.01
C ASP A 20 -8.53 12.54 -14.65
N THR A 21 -7.58 13.48 -14.66
CA THR A 21 -7.79 14.81 -15.28
C THR A 21 -7.97 14.68 -16.78
N LEU A 22 -7.15 13.88 -17.45
CA LEU A 22 -7.27 13.60 -18.89
C LEU A 22 -8.57 12.86 -19.22
N ALA A 23 -9.02 11.95 -18.37
CA ALA A 23 -10.29 11.25 -18.56
C ALA A 23 -11.50 12.19 -18.43
N VAL A 24 -11.48 13.11 -17.46
CA VAL A 24 -12.52 14.14 -17.31
C VAL A 24 -12.50 15.10 -18.51
N ALA A 25 -11.32 15.61 -18.87
CA ALA A 25 -11.16 16.53 -20.00
C ALA A 25 -11.57 15.88 -21.33
N GLY A 26 -11.18 14.62 -21.55
CA GLY A 26 -11.55 13.83 -22.73
C GLY A 26 -13.06 13.65 -22.87
N ARG A 27 -13.78 13.38 -21.76
CA ARG A 27 -15.25 13.32 -21.77
C ARG A 27 -15.89 14.64 -22.19
N HIS A 28 -15.34 15.78 -21.77
CA HIS A 28 -15.84 17.10 -22.19
C HIS A 28 -15.42 17.49 -23.61
N ALA A 29 -14.31 16.96 -24.12
CA ALA A 29 -13.80 17.22 -25.47
C ALA A 29 -14.35 16.24 -26.54
N GLY A 30 -15.22 15.30 -26.15
CA GLY A 30 -15.79 14.29 -27.07
C GLY A 30 -14.84 13.13 -27.41
N LEU A 31 -13.71 13.01 -26.70
CA LEU A 31 -12.72 11.94 -26.82
C LEU A 31 -12.64 11.18 -25.48
N PRO A 32 -13.63 10.31 -25.17
CA PRO A 32 -13.62 9.56 -23.92
C PRO A 32 -12.41 8.62 -23.86
N VAL A 33 -11.65 8.69 -22.76
CA VAL A 33 -10.56 7.76 -22.48
C VAL A 33 -11.18 6.48 -21.89
N GLU A 34 -11.31 5.45 -22.72
CA GLU A 34 -11.80 4.14 -22.28
C GLU A 34 -10.81 3.50 -21.28
N GLY A 35 -11.35 2.80 -20.28
CA GLY A 35 -10.63 2.14 -19.19
C GLY A 35 -9.66 3.02 -18.37
N ALA A 36 -9.88 4.34 -18.33
CA ALA A 36 -9.17 5.24 -17.42
C ALA A 36 -9.20 4.77 -15.95
N ILE A 37 -10.31 4.18 -15.51
CA ILE A 37 -10.47 3.62 -14.16
C ILE A 37 -9.45 2.49 -13.92
N GLU A 38 -9.27 1.59 -14.89
CA GLU A 38 -8.32 0.48 -14.77
C GLU A 38 -6.88 0.99 -14.69
N MET A 39 -6.54 1.98 -15.51
CA MET A 39 -5.22 2.61 -15.50
C MET A 39 -4.92 3.28 -14.16
N VAL A 40 -5.88 4.02 -13.61
CA VAL A 40 -5.76 4.64 -12.28
C VAL A 40 -5.62 3.57 -11.20
N GLN A 41 -6.41 2.50 -11.24
CA GLN A 41 -6.34 1.40 -10.28
C GLN A 41 -4.97 0.71 -10.28
N VAL A 42 -4.41 0.43 -11.46
CA VAL A 42 -3.05 -0.15 -11.58
C VAL A 42 -2.00 0.82 -11.02
N ALA A 43 -2.08 2.10 -11.41
CA ALA A 43 -1.13 3.11 -10.95
C ALA A 43 -1.15 3.26 -9.42
N VAL A 44 -2.36 3.33 -8.84
CA VAL A 44 -2.56 3.43 -7.40
C VAL A 44 -2.13 2.15 -6.68
N LEU A 45 -2.40 0.97 -7.24
CA LEU A 45 -1.96 -0.31 -6.68
C LEU A 45 -0.44 -0.38 -6.56
N VAL A 46 0.28 -0.04 -7.64
CA VAL A 46 1.75 -0.06 -7.65
C VAL A 46 2.32 1.00 -6.70
N ALA A 47 1.84 2.24 -6.81
CA ALA A 47 2.31 3.34 -5.98
C ALA A 47 2.04 3.09 -4.50
N GLY A 48 0.83 2.65 -4.16
CA GLY A 48 0.41 2.31 -2.81
C GLY A 48 1.19 1.15 -2.21
N SER A 49 1.40 0.07 -2.98
CA SER A 49 2.17 -1.09 -2.53
C SER A 49 3.63 -0.71 -2.22
N LEU A 50 4.26 0.06 -3.11
CA LEU A 50 5.63 0.53 -2.90
C LEU A 50 5.75 1.51 -1.73
N ALA A 51 4.82 2.47 -1.63
CA ALA A 51 4.78 3.44 -0.55
C ALA A 51 4.58 2.75 0.81
N LEU A 52 3.66 1.78 0.88
CA LEU A 52 3.42 0.98 2.08
C LEU A 52 4.69 0.26 2.52
N LEU A 53 5.31 -0.51 1.61
CA LEU A 53 6.54 -1.25 1.91
C LEU A 53 7.68 -0.31 2.32
N CYS A 54 7.90 0.77 1.58
CA CYS A 54 8.96 1.73 1.89
C CYS A 54 8.74 2.41 3.25
N ALA A 55 7.50 2.79 3.58
CA ALA A 55 7.15 3.38 4.87
C ALA A 55 7.37 2.39 6.03
N THR A 56 6.97 1.13 5.84
CA THR A 56 7.18 0.06 6.82
C THR A 56 8.67 -0.24 7.03
N ILE A 57 9.47 -0.28 5.96
CA ILE A 57 10.94 -0.46 6.09
C ILE A 57 11.58 0.76 6.77
N ALA A 58 11.13 1.98 6.42
CA ALA A 58 11.67 3.22 6.98
C ALA A 58 11.23 3.50 8.44
N ARG A 59 10.32 2.70 9.01
CA ARG A 59 9.69 2.94 10.32
C ARG A 59 9.07 4.33 10.44
N SER A 60 8.59 4.88 9.33
CA SER A 60 8.06 6.24 9.27
C SER A 60 6.60 6.35 9.73
N HIS A 61 6.10 5.35 10.46
CA HIS A 61 4.77 5.41 11.07
C HIS A 61 4.75 6.53 12.10
N ALA A 62 3.68 7.32 12.12
CA ALA A 62 3.59 8.52 12.94
C ALA A 62 3.88 8.20 14.42
N GLN A 63 5.07 8.56 14.89
CA GLN A 63 5.45 8.48 16.28
C GLN A 63 5.19 9.84 16.90
N ILE A 64 4.44 9.87 18.00
CA ILE A 64 4.30 11.08 18.82
C ILE A 64 5.61 11.23 19.59
N HIS A 65 6.65 11.74 18.92
CA HIS A 65 7.98 11.93 19.48
C HIS A 65 7.92 12.70 20.80
N PHE A 66 7.02 13.69 20.91
CA PHE A 66 6.79 14.44 22.14
C PHE A 66 6.43 13.57 23.36
N LEU A 67 5.66 12.51 23.18
CA LEU A 67 5.27 11.60 24.26
C LEU A 67 6.32 10.49 24.46
N ILE A 68 6.88 9.97 23.37
CA ILE A 68 7.87 8.90 23.40
C ILE A 68 9.18 9.39 24.03
N ASP A 69 9.63 10.60 23.71
CA ASP A 69 10.91 11.13 24.18
C ASP A 69 10.93 11.40 25.69
N ARG A 70 9.75 11.57 26.30
CA ARG A 70 9.55 11.81 27.74
C ARG A 70 9.49 10.54 28.58
N LEU A 71 9.43 9.35 27.96
CA LEU A 71 9.42 8.06 28.66
C LEU A 71 10.85 7.61 29.05
N ARG A 72 10.99 6.94 30.20
CA ARG A 72 12.25 6.25 30.59
C ARG A 72 12.55 5.11 29.60
N ASP A 73 13.82 4.83 29.37
CA ASP A 73 14.31 3.87 28.36
C ASP A 73 13.56 2.54 28.25
N PRO A 74 13.21 1.82 29.33
CA PRO A 74 12.47 0.55 29.18
C PRO A 74 11.08 0.74 28.57
N TYR A 75 10.40 1.85 28.84
CA TYR A 75 9.06 2.11 28.29
C TYR A 75 9.09 2.60 26.85
N LYS A 76 10.20 3.22 26.40
CA LYS A 76 10.42 3.58 24.99
C LYS A 76 10.48 2.34 24.11
N ASP A 77 11.21 1.33 24.54
CA ASP A 77 11.35 0.08 23.79
C ASP A 77 10.05 -0.72 23.74
N TRP A 78 9.31 -0.77 24.85
CA TRP A 78 7.99 -1.39 24.89
C TRP A 78 6.99 -0.68 23.98
N SER A 79 6.95 0.66 23.99
CA SER A 79 6.07 1.45 23.13
C SER A 79 6.37 1.19 21.64
N LYS A 80 7.65 1.17 21.24
CA LYS A 80 8.07 0.84 19.87
C LYS A 80 7.63 -0.56 19.46
N ARG A 81 7.77 -1.54 20.36
CA ARG A 81 7.34 -2.94 20.10
C ARG A 81 5.82 -3.05 19.92
N ILE A 82 5.06 -2.43 20.82
CA ILE A 82 3.59 -2.44 20.72
C ILE A 82 3.16 -1.79 19.40
N ALA A 83 3.74 -0.66 19.01
CA ALA A 83 3.44 -0.01 17.74
C ALA A 83 3.71 -0.92 16.53
N LEU A 84 4.85 -1.62 16.50
CA LEU A 84 5.19 -2.56 15.42
C LEU A 84 4.29 -3.80 15.40
N LEU A 85 3.93 -4.34 16.57
CA LEU A 85 3.00 -5.47 16.66
C LEU A 85 1.59 -5.07 16.22
N SER A 86 1.11 -3.90 16.63
CA SER A 86 -0.17 -3.34 16.18
C SER A 86 -0.18 -3.12 14.67
N LEU A 87 0.91 -2.62 14.09
CA LEU A 87 1.06 -2.51 12.64
C LEU A 87 1.01 -3.88 11.95
N ALA A 88 1.77 -4.86 12.45
CA ALA A 88 1.78 -6.20 11.89
C ALA A 88 0.40 -6.86 11.95
N LEU A 89 -0.31 -6.70 13.07
CA LEU A 89 -1.68 -7.19 13.25
C LEU A 89 -2.65 -6.50 12.29
N PHE A 90 -2.55 -5.18 12.13
CA PHE A 90 -3.37 -4.42 11.18
C PHE A 90 -3.15 -4.89 9.75
N LEU A 91 -1.89 -5.03 9.32
CA LEU A 91 -1.57 -5.53 7.98
C LEU A 91 -2.01 -6.99 7.78
N ALA A 92 -1.92 -7.83 8.81
CA ALA A 92 -2.40 -9.20 8.76
C ALA A 92 -3.92 -9.29 8.63
N ALA A 93 -4.66 -8.42 9.31
CA ALA A 93 -6.11 -8.32 9.17
C ALA A 93 -6.51 -7.86 7.75
N LEU A 94 -5.81 -6.86 7.20
CA LEU A 94 -6.01 -6.43 5.81
C LEU A 94 -5.69 -7.55 4.82
N LEU A 95 -4.59 -8.29 5.03
CA LEU A 95 -4.23 -9.43 4.19
C LEU A 95 -5.30 -10.52 4.25
N ALA A 96 -5.80 -10.87 5.44
CA ALA A 96 -6.85 -11.87 5.60
C ALA A 96 -8.13 -11.47 4.84
N GLY A 97 -8.56 -10.21 4.96
CA GLY A 97 -9.70 -9.69 4.21
C GLY A 97 -9.45 -9.66 2.70
N SER A 98 -8.25 -9.26 2.27
CA SER A 98 -7.90 -9.20 0.85
C SER A 98 -7.79 -10.59 0.22
N VAL A 99 -7.25 -11.58 0.95
CA VAL A 99 -7.22 -13.00 0.53
C VAL A 99 -8.63 -13.57 0.49
N TRP A 100 -9.48 -13.28 1.47
CA TRP A 100 -10.87 -13.70 1.47
C TRP A 100 -11.60 -13.26 0.20
N ILE A 101 -11.51 -11.96 -0.11
CA ILE A 101 -12.10 -11.38 -1.32
C ILE A 101 -11.48 -12.00 -2.59
N ALA A 102 -10.16 -12.22 -2.59
CA ALA A 102 -9.47 -12.81 -3.73
C ALA A 102 -9.90 -14.26 -3.99
N LEU A 103 -10.18 -15.05 -2.95
CA LEU A 103 -10.68 -16.42 -3.06
C LEU A 103 -12.12 -16.46 -3.54
N ASP A 104 -12.98 -15.60 -2.98
CA ASP A 104 -14.40 -15.51 -3.35
C ASP A 104 -14.57 -15.16 -4.83
N LEU A 105 -13.80 -14.19 -5.31
CA LEU A 105 -13.83 -13.71 -6.69
C LEU A 105 -12.81 -14.42 -7.60
N TRP A 106 -12.20 -15.53 -7.16
CA TRP A 106 -11.17 -16.22 -7.95
C TRP A 106 -11.75 -16.86 -9.22
N HIS A 107 -13.00 -17.28 -9.19
CA HIS A 107 -13.67 -17.88 -10.36
C HIS A 107 -14.52 -16.87 -11.14
N SER A 108 -14.60 -15.63 -10.68
CA SER A 108 -15.20 -14.54 -11.43
C SER A 108 -14.33 -14.25 -12.65
N HIS A 109 -14.91 -14.35 -13.84
CA HIS A 109 -14.25 -14.03 -15.11
C HIS A 109 -14.17 -12.50 -15.30
N GLU A 110 -13.68 -11.80 -14.28
CA GLU A 110 -13.42 -10.36 -14.31
C GLU A 110 -12.10 -10.12 -15.04
N GLU A 111 -12.19 -9.75 -16.30
CA GLU A 111 -11.06 -9.34 -17.14
C GLU A 111 -11.01 -7.81 -17.21
N SER A 112 -9.80 -7.26 -17.35
CA SER A 112 -9.60 -5.84 -17.67
C SER A 112 -10.12 -5.57 -19.08
N GLU A 113 -10.98 -4.57 -19.24
CA GLU A 113 -11.58 -4.19 -20.53
C GLU A 113 -10.52 -3.66 -21.51
N LEU A 114 -9.45 -3.02 -21.01
CA LEU A 114 -8.38 -2.48 -21.86
C LEU A 114 -7.28 -3.48 -22.20
N VAL A 115 -6.79 -4.22 -21.19
CA VAL A 115 -5.56 -5.02 -21.32
C VAL A 115 -5.88 -6.51 -21.45
N GLY A 116 -7.13 -6.92 -21.19
CA GLY A 116 -7.53 -8.34 -21.17
C GLY A 116 -6.84 -9.14 -20.05
N VAL A 117 -6.23 -8.46 -19.08
CA VAL A 117 -5.54 -9.12 -17.96
C VAL A 117 -6.55 -9.42 -16.86
N PRO A 118 -6.60 -10.66 -16.35
CA PRO A 118 -7.48 -11.00 -15.23
C PRO A 118 -7.16 -10.18 -13.98
N TRP A 119 -8.17 -9.57 -13.36
CA TRP A 119 -8.04 -8.78 -12.13
C TRP A 119 -7.44 -9.56 -10.94
N ARG A 120 -7.46 -10.89 -11.03
CA ARG A 120 -6.84 -11.83 -10.09
C ARG A 120 -5.35 -11.59 -9.89
N TRP A 121 -4.62 -11.21 -10.94
CA TRP A 121 -3.20 -10.90 -10.84
C TRP A 121 -2.93 -9.63 -10.04
N MET A 122 -3.76 -8.61 -10.21
CA MET A 122 -3.66 -7.37 -9.44
C MET A 122 -3.94 -7.61 -7.95
N ARG A 123 -4.94 -8.45 -7.64
CA ARG A 123 -5.21 -8.90 -6.26
C ARG A 123 -4.03 -9.70 -5.70
N ALA A 124 -3.39 -10.55 -6.50
CA ALA A 124 -2.19 -11.28 -6.08
C ALA A 124 -1.02 -10.34 -5.75
N VAL A 125 -0.81 -9.28 -6.53
CA VAL A 125 0.20 -8.25 -6.25
C VAL A 125 -0.10 -7.52 -4.93
N ALA A 126 -1.34 -7.13 -4.69
CA ALA A 126 -1.76 -6.51 -3.42
C ALA A 126 -1.47 -7.44 -2.22
N ASN A 127 -1.88 -8.70 -2.33
CA ASN A 127 -1.66 -9.70 -1.29
C ASN A 127 -0.16 -9.96 -1.03
N ALA A 128 0.66 -10.01 -2.09
CA ALA A 128 2.10 -10.15 -1.96
C ALA A 128 2.74 -8.96 -1.23
N ALA A 129 2.31 -7.73 -1.54
CA ALA A 129 2.80 -6.52 -0.86
C ALA A 129 2.37 -6.50 0.62
N LEU A 130 1.12 -6.85 0.93
CA LEU A 130 0.64 -6.94 2.30
C LEU A 130 1.39 -8.01 3.10
N LEU A 131 1.60 -9.20 2.52
CA LEU A 131 2.37 -10.28 3.14
C LEU A 131 3.81 -9.83 3.44
N ALA A 132 4.48 -9.19 2.46
CA ALA A 132 5.81 -8.64 2.66
C ALA A 132 5.83 -7.58 3.79
N GLY A 133 4.82 -6.71 3.86
CA GLY A 133 4.66 -5.73 4.92
C GLY A 133 4.54 -6.36 6.32
N VAL A 134 3.70 -7.41 6.45
CA VAL A 134 3.55 -8.19 7.70
C VAL A 134 4.88 -8.80 8.11
N VAL A 135 5.57 -9.49 7.20
CA VAL A 135 6.87 -10.13 7.49
C VAL A 135 7.91 -9.11 7.92
N ILE A 136 7.99 -7.96 7.24
CA ILE A 136 8.91 -6.89 7.60
C ILE A 136 8.57 -6.33 8.99
N ALA A 137 7.30 -6.04 9.27
CA ALA A 137 6.88 -5.49 10.56
C ALA A 137 7.15 -6.45 11.73
N LEU A 138 6.83 -7.74 11.56
CA LEU A 138 7.13 -8.79 12.55
C LEU A 138 8.63 -8.94 12.76
N ARG A 139 9.42 -9.01 11.68
CA ARG A 139 10.87 -9.10 11.79
C ARG A 139 11.44 -7.92 12.57
N GLN A 140 10.98 -6.70 12.30
CA GLN A 140 11.41 -5.51 13.04
C GLN A 140 11.01 -5.53 14.51
N ALA A 141 9.82 -6.04 14.85
CA ALA A 141 9.38 -6.20 16.23
C ALA A 141 10.24 -7.21 17.01
N LEU A 142 10.66 -8.28 16.34
CA LEU A 142 11.46 -9.37 16.91
C LEU A 142 12.96 -9.04 16.97
N THR A 143 13.51 -8.38 15.94
CA THR A 143 14.93 -7.98 15.94
C THR A 143 15.14 -6.76 16.84
N ARG A 144 15.66 -7.03 18.03
CA ARG A 144 16.09 -6.06 19.04
C ARG A 144 17.32 -5.27 18.56
N LYS A 145 17.19 -4.44 17.53
CA LYS A 145 18.21 -3.42 17.23
C LYS A 145 17.80 -2.11 17.90
N SER A 146 18.38 -1.95 19.10
CA SER A 146 18.62 -0.69 19.82
C SER A 146 19.25 0.35 18.90
#